data_AF-A0A3E2C7W1-F1
#
_entry.id   AF-A0A3E2C7W1-F1
#
_cell.length_a   1.000
_cell.length_b   1.000
_cell.length_c   1.000
_cell.angle_alpha   90.00
_cell.angle_beta   90.00
_cell.angle_gamma   90.00
#
_symmetry.space_group_name_H-M   'P 1'
#
loop_
_entity.id
_entity.type
_entity.pdbx_description
1 polymer ?
#
loop_
_entity_poly.entity_id
_entity_poly.type
_entity_poly.pdbx_seq_one_letter_code
_entity_poly.pdbx_strand_id
1 'polypeptide(L)'
;MPNFLSKNHESTAKHHLSVLTNDVRMWLSQRVLAAKITLVFLVINLIHWVFSTVMHIYTYGTNATLSQFFSYHKPKISSTFLFGHRNITQLLIKLFHSLFFVNSFSSLIVNAILSLVLIGLAETRIGKMRLLFVSVTSTLIGTILGLTLIGNLSMIIRNMRWITRIPIRLSPFTLFVGAFMAAATCESILWRRRMFVLGYAITSAMLLYSGNPGDYCTIFAAICGHIIGNLMNKNSNANTNTVKSANWWEGTDYEIRRLFAITQLVMALGPVLALSSRSHAGILTTLGLFMSPQMGTKPWLARCISNYSSSSCLLHSGLQHATIGGLWIRILLPIVTLMIISWGLLRGRRLAAYAAITINGITAVYATMYFAILPLIATKQTMIFHKNNATSIAFMLTALPPLLIAILLFISIKHFPNHSDKLERRVGLAAIVFALFSTGIGYVCFGLIAPNEFKPVADLHHLLRDLPGRWMPMGFGLRSNAMLTPITPLSSAITQGVGVLFWLVLFAVCMVWFRNKITINEEDRKKASELVQLGGDTMSFMTTWHDNHYWFSATEHSAIAYRLKYGVALTLTGPFGDKTEYKQDLKAFIQL
;
A
#
# COMPACT_ATOMS: atom_id res chain seq x y z
N MET A 1 -43.45 1.33 14.75
CA MET A 1 -42.19 1.12 15.50
C MET A 1 -40.91 1.33 14.63
N PRO A 2 -40.59 2.54 14.12
CA PRO A 2 -39.29 2.80 13.46
C PRO A 2 -38.31 3.65 14.29
N ASN A 3 -38.76 4.30 15.37
CA ASN A 3 -37.98 5.35 16.05
C ASN A 3 -37.06 4.86 17.19
N PHE A 4 -37.10 3.57 17.55
CA PHE A 4 -36.29 3.03 18.66
C PHE A 4 -34.90 2.54 18.22
N LEU A 5 -34.74 2.10 16.96
CA LEU A 5 -33.45 1.63 16.43
C LEU A 5 -32.51 2.80 16.03
N SER A 6 -33.07 3.90 15.52
CA SER A 6 -32.29 5.11 15.15
C SER A 6 -31.65 5.79 16.36
N LYS A 7 -32.39 5.95 17.48
CA LYS A 7 -31.88 6.58 18.70
C LYS A 7 -30.75 5.79 19.38
N ASN A 8 -30.84 4.46 19.36
CA ASN A 8 -29.81 3.60 19.95
C ASN A 8 -28.52 3.58 19.10
N HIS A 9 -28.62 3.67 17.77
CA HIS A 9 -27.43 3.79 16.91
C HIS A 9 -26.75 5.16 17.04
N GLU A 10 -27.50 6.26 17.14
CA GLU A 10 -26.90 7.57 17.41
C GLU A 10 -26.27 7.66 18.80
N SER A 11 -26.90 7.07 19.82
CA SER A 11 -26.39 7.01 21.20
C SER A 11 -25.06 6.25 21.29
N THR A 12 -25.00 5.05 20.69
CA THR A 12 -23.80 4.21 20.67
C THR A 12 -22.68 4.83 19.83
N ALA A 13 -22.99 5.38 18.66
CA ALA A 13 -22.01 6.09 17.83
C ALA A 13 -21.41 7.32 18.54
N LYS A 14 -22.23 8.11 19.26
CA LYS A 14 -21.75 9.24 20.08
C LYS A 14 -20.84 8.78 21.22
N HIS A 15 -21.14 7.64 21.85
CA HIS A 15 -20.31 7.05 22.89
C HIS A 15 -18.97 6.51 22.34
N HIS A 16 -18.95 5.86 21.19
CA HIS A 16 -17.70 5.42 20.55
C HIS A 16 -16.84 6.60 20.11
N LEU A 17 -17.46 7.66 19.59
CA LEU A 17 -16.74 8.88 19.20
C LEU A 17 -16.15 9.60 20.43
N SER A 18 -16.89 9.68 21.53
CA SER A 18 -16.39 10.33 22.76
C SER A 18 -15.21 9.56 23.37
N VAL A 19 -15.28 8.22 23.41
CA VAL A 19 -14.16 7.37 23.84
C VAL A 19 -12.95 7.57 22.95
N LEU A 20 -13.13 7.54 21.62
CA LEU A 20 -12.03 7.77 20.67
C LEU A 20 -11.40 9.16 20.86
N THR A 21 -12.22 10.20 21.08
CA THR A 21 -11.70 11.55 21.33
C THR A 21 -10.91 11.64 22.64
N ASN A 22 -11.34 10.92 23.69
CA ASN A 22 -10.63 10.88 24.96
C ASN A 22 -9.29 10.13 24.83
N ASP A 23 -9.27 9.01 24.13
CA ASP A 23 -8.04 8.27 23.85
C ASP A 23 -7.04 9.10 23.03
N VAL A 24 -7.53 9.80 21.99
CA VAL A 24 -6.69 10.70 21.18
C VAL A 24 -6.15 11.85 22.03
N ARG A 25 -6.98 12.43 22.91
CA ARG A 25 -6.56 13.52 23.81
C ARG A 25 -5.50 13.05 24.80
N MET A 26 -5.69 11.87 25.39
CA MET A 26 -4.74 11.26 26.33
C MET A 26 -3.42 10.90 25.63
N TRP A 27 -3.50 10.40 24.40
CA TRP A 27 -2.33 10.11 23.57
C TRP A 27 -1.55 11.38 23.21
N LEU A 28 -2.25 12.47 22.85
CA LEU A 28 -1.64 13.77 22.56
C LEU A 28 -0.99 14.40 23.80
N SER A 29 -1.62 14.29 24.97
CA SER A 29 -1.05 14.83 26.21
C SER A 29 0.26 14.14 26.63
N GLN A 30 0.44 12.87 26.24
CA GLN A 30 1.70 12.15 26.49
C GLN A 30 2.79 12.45 25.44
N ARG A 31 2.46 13.04 24.29
CA ARG A 31 3.35 13.24 23.12
C ARG A 31 3.43 14.71 22.73
N VAL A 32 3.78 15.53 23.71
CA VAL A 32 3.75 17.00 23.61
C VAL A 32 4.74 17.52 22.57
N LEU A 33 5.92 16.92 22.43
CA LEU A 33 6.90 17.36 21.44
C LEU A 33 6.42 17.04 20.02
N ALA A 34 5.87 15.86 19.77
CA ALA A 34 5.29 15.52 18.47
C ALA A 34 4.14 16.47 18.08
N ALA A 35 3.24 16.77 19.02
CA ALA A 35 2.15 17.74 18.81
C ALA A 35 2.68 19.17 18.53
N LYS A 36 3.73 19.60 19.24
CA LYS A 36 4.35 20.92 18.99
C LYS A 36 5.03 21.00 17.62
N ILE A 37 5.82 20.00 17.24
CA ILE A 37 6.52 19.99 15.94
C ILE A 37 5.53 19.98 14.78
N THR A 38 4.47 19.17 14.89
CA THR A 38 3.41 19.11 13.87
C THR A 38 2.64 20.42 13.75
N LEU A 39 2.28 21.04 14.87
CA LEU A 39 1.63 22.35 14.88
C LEU A 39 2.53 23.43 14.25
N VAL A 40 3.81 23.48 14.65
CA VAL A 40 4.79 24.41 14.08
C VAL A 40 4.94 24.19 12.57
N PHE A 41 5.03 22.94 12.13
CA PHE A 41 5.10 22.59 10.71
C PHE A 41 3.87 23.07 9.93
N LEU A 42 2.67 22.89 10.47
CA LEU A 42 1.42 23.38 9.87
C LEU A 42 1.37 24.90 9.80
N VAL A 43 1.69 25.58 10.91
CA VAL A 43 1.64 27.05 11.01
C VAL A 43 2.66 27.69 10.05
N ILE A 44 3.90 27.19 10.01
CA ILE A 44 4.94 27.71 9.10
C ILE A 44 4.50 27.56 7.64
N ASN A 45 3.91 26.42 7.26
CA ASN A 45 3.42 26.21 5.89
C ASN A 45 2.23 27.10 5.56
N LEU A 46 1.30 27.29 6.51
CA LEU A 46 0.14 28.15 6.32
C LEU A 46 0.56 29.62 6.19
N ILE A 47 1.47 30.10 7.03
CA ILE A 47 2.06 31.44 6.93
C ILE A 47 2.77 31.61 5.58
N HIS A 48 3.54 30.62 5.15
CA HIS A 48 4.22 30.67 3.86
C HIS A 48 3.25 30.76 2.68
N TRP A 49 2.14 30.00 2.72
CA TRP A 49 1.10 30.12 1.71
C TRP A 49 0.44 31.49 1.74
N VAL A 50 0.06 31.99 2.91
CA VAL A 50 -0.52 33.34 3.06
C VAL A 50 0.44 34.39 2.51
N PHE A 51 1.71 34.34 2.89
CA PHE A 51 2.73 35.25 2.37
C PHE A 51 2.87 35.14 0.84
N SER A 52 2.97 33.93 0.30
CA SER A 52 3.04 33.70 -1.15
C SER A 52 1.79 34.22 -1.87
N THR A 53 0.60 34.08 -1.26
CA THR A 53 -0.66 34.57 -1.81
C THR A 53 -0.69 36.09 -1.83
N VAL A 54 -0.28 36.75 -0.74
CA VAL A 54 -0.21 38.22 -0.64
C VAL A 54 0.80 38.79 -1.62
N MET A 55 1.99 38.19 -1.74
CA MET A 55 3.00 38.62 -2.70
C MET A 55 2.54 38.43 -4.15
N HIS A 56 1.76 37.39 -4.44
CA HIS A 56 1.18 37.18 -5.77
C HIS A 56 0.08 38.20 -6.09
N ILE A 57 -0.76 38.56 -5.10
CA ILE A 57 -1.74 39.66 -5.24
C ILE A 57 -1.03 40.99 -5.48
N TYR A 58 0.03 41.26 -4.72
CA TYR A 58 0.82 42.47 -4.85
C TYR A 58 1.50 42.59 -6.22
N THR A 59 1.98 41.47 -6.79
CA THR A 59 2.69 41.47 -8.08
C THR A 59 1.77 41.44 -9.30
N TYR A 60 0.59 40.82 -9.21
CA TYR A 60 -0.31 40.64 -10.36
C TYR A 60 -1.64 41.42 -10.28
N GLY A 61 -1.91 42.10 -9.17
CA GLY A 61 -3.12 42.91 -8.97
C GLY A 61 -4.43 42.10 -9.07
N THR A 62 -5.52 42.74 -9.50
CA THR A 62 -6.85 42.13 -9.67
C THR A 62 -6.95 41.15 -10.85
N ASN A 63 -5.90 41.04 -11.68
CA ASN A 63 -5.82 40.09 -12.79
C ASN A 63 -5.33 38.69 -12.35
N ALA A 64 -5.04 38.51 -11.05
CA ALA A 64 -4.66 37.22 -10.49
C ALA A 64 -5.87 36.26 -10.50
N THR A 65 -5.76 35.15 -11.23
CA THR A 65 -6.83 34.13 -11.25
C THR A 65 -6.71 33.20 -10.05
N LEU A 66 -7.85 32.71 -9.51
CA LEU A 66 -7.89 31.71 -8.44
C LEU A 66 -7.09 30.44 -8.81
N SER A 67 -7.02 30.14 -10.11
CA SER A 67 -6.19 29.06 -10.64
C SER A 67 -4.71 29.31 -10.33
N GLN A 68 -4.15 30.52 -10.45
CA GLN A 68 -2.73 30.81 -10.16
C GLN A 68 -2.38 30.69 -8.68
N PHE A 69 -3.34 30.85 -7.76
CA PHE A 69 -3.12 30.65 -6.32
C PHE A 69 -2.91 29.18 -5.93
N PHE A 70 -3.66 28.28 -6.56
CA PHE A 70 -3.60 26.84 -6.30
C PHE A 70 -2.79 26.07 -7.36
N SER A 71 -2.45 26.72 -8.48
CA SER A 71 -1.72 26.13 -9.60
C SER A 71 -0.25 26.48 -9.61
N TYR A 72 0.53 25.40 -9.61
CA TYR A 72 1.73 25.20 -10.39
C TYR A 72 2.36 26.47 -11.01
N HIS A 73 3.25 27.11 -10.25
CA HIS A 73 4.32 27.89 -10.85
C HIS A 73 5.25 26.92 -11.56
N LYS A 74 5.26 26.96 -12.89
CA LYS A 74 6.25 26.29 -13.72
C LYS A 74 7.58 26.98 -13.41
N PRO A 75 8.50 26.38 -12.62
CA PRO A 75 9.76 27.03 -12.36
C PRO A 75 10.46 27.24 -13.69
N LYS A 76 11.08 28.42 -13.90
CA LYS A 76 11.96 28.65 -15.04
C LYS A 76 12.88 27.44 -15.17
N ILE A 77 12.80 26.77 -16.31
CA ILE A 77 13.62 25.60 -16.63
C ILE A 77 15.06 26.09 -16.74
N SER A 78 15.79 26.09 -15.62
CA SER A 78 17.24 26.11 -15.68
C SER A 78 17.67 24.67 -15.93
N SER A 79 17.90 24.35 -17.20
CA SER A 79 18.67 23.18 -17.59
C SER A 79 20.00 23.22 -16.85
N THR A 80 20.29 22.25 -15.98
CA THR A 80 21.61 21.60 -15.86
C THR A 80 21.72 20.83 -14.56
N PHE A 81 22.14 19.58 -14.72
CA PHE A 81 22.52 18.68 -13.65
C PHE A 81 23.90 19.10 -13.08
N LEU A 82 24.00 19.16 -11.76
CA LEU A 82 25.16 19.10 -10.83
C LEU A 82 26.51 19.81 -11.11
N PHE A 83 26.78 20.39 -12.28
CA PHE A 83 28.02 21.15 -12.55
C PHE A 83 27.81 22.44 -13.37
N GLY A 84 26.56 22.84 -13.62
CA GLY A 84 26.23 24.13 -14.29
C GLY A 84 25.94 25.30 -13.33
N HIS A 85 25.77 25.04 -12.03
CA HIS A 85 25.63 26.11 -11.05
C HIS A 85 27.00 26.53 -10.54
N ARG A 86 27.41 27.76 -10.90
CA ARG A 86 28.43 28.50 -10.14
C ARG A 86 28.05 28.73 -8.67
N ASN A 87 26.84 28.35 -8.22
CA ASN A 87 26.32 28.60 -6.86
C ASN A 87 25.67 27.35 -6.21
N ILE A 88 26.48 26.47 -5.59
CA ILE A 88 26.03 25.38 -4.69
C ILE A 88 25.08 25.90 -3.59
N THR A 89 25.32 27.14 -3.15
CA THR A 89 24.50 27.86 -2.17
C THR A 89 23.03 27.96 -2.57
N GLN A 90 22.73 28.25 -3.84
CA GLN A 90 21.35 28.35 -4.33
C GLN A 90 20.65 26.98 -4.35
N LEU A 91 21.37 25.91 -4.63
CA LEU A 91 20.84 24.55 -4.56
C LEU A 91 20.48 24.20 -3.11
N LEU A 92 21.38 24.46 -2.16
CA LEU A 92 21.14 24.20 -0.73
C LEU A 92 19.94 25.00 -0.20
N ILE A 93 19.80 26.27 -0.57
CA ILE A 93 18.65 27.10 -0.19
C ILE A 93 17.35 26.49 -0.74
N LYS A 94 17.32 26.05 -2.00
CA LYS A 94 16.14 25.40 -2.60
C LYS A 94 15.81 24.07 -1.93
N LEU A 95 16.81 23.28 -1.55
CA LEU A 95 16.61 22.01 -0.85
C LEU A 95 16.06 22.24 0.56
N PHE A 96 16.63 23.18 1.29
CA PHE A 96 16.13 23.61 2.60
C PHE A 96 14.69 24.13 2.51
N HIS A 97 14.38 24.92 1.48
CA HIS A 97 13.02 25.37 1.22
C HIS A 97 12.07 24.19 0.96
N SER A 98 12.46 23.20 0.14
CA SER A 98 11.63 22.03 -0.12
C SER A 98 11.43 21.10 1.10
N LEU A 99 12.37 21.14 2.05
CA LEU A 99 12.35 20.32 3.26
C LEU A 99 11.24 20.76 4.22
N PHE A 100 11.00 22.07 4.33
CA PHE A 100 10.01 22.65 5.25
C PHE A 100 8.72 23.06 4.56
N PHE A 101 8.78 23.55 3.32
CA PHE A 101 7.61 24.10 2.62
C PHE A 101 7.03 23.12 1.61
N VAL A 102 5.74 22.84 1.77
CA VAL A 102 4.95 21.92 0.95
C VAL A 102 4.01 22.73 0.07
N ASN A 103 3.88 22.35 -1.20
CA ASN A 103 3.11 23.13 -2.20
C ASN A 103 1.68 22.59 -2.43
N SER A 104 1.20 21.62 -1.64
CA SER A 104 -0.15 21.08 -1.81
C SER A 104 -0.78 20.68 -0.47
N PHE A 105 -2.09 20.95 -0.34
CA PHE A 105 -2.90 20.65 0.85
C PHE A 105 -2.90 19.17 1.22
N SER A 106 -3.07 18.29 0.24
CA SER A 106 -3.02 16.84 0.47
C SER A 106 -1.67 16.38 1.02
N SER A 107 -0.56 16.91 0.48
CA SER A 107 0.78 16.59 0.95
C SER A 107 1.05 17.18 2.34
N LEU A 108 0.50 18.35 2.65
CA LEU A 108 0.60 18.95 3.98
C LEU A 108 -0.07 18.07 5.04
N ILE A 109 -1.31 17.62 4.77
CA ILE A 109 -2.05 16.70 5.68
C ILE A 109 -1.26 15.41 5.89
N VAL A 110 -0.81 14.77 4.80
CA VAL A 110 -0.08 13.50 4.90
C VAL A 110 1.21 13.66 5.68
N ASN A 111 2.01 14.70 5.41
CA ASN A 111 3.25 14.95 6.14
C ASN A 111 3.01 15.35 7.60
N ALA A 112 1.91 16.05 7.91
CA ALA A 112 1.54 16.38 9.28
C ALA A 112 1.16 15.12 10.08
N ILE A 113 0.34 14.22 9.51
CA ILE A 113 0.02 12.93 10.12
C ILE A 113 1.28 12.09 10.31
N LEU A 114 2.14 12.04 9.29
CA LEU A 114 3.37 11.27 9.33
C LEU A 114 4.34 11.81 10.39
N SER A 115 4.47 13.13 10.49
CA SER A 115 5.23 13.80 11.55
C SER A 115 4.68 13.44 12.93
N LEU A 116 3.36 13.51 13.13
CA LEU A 116 2.71 13.17 14.41
C LEU A 116 2.98 11.72 14.82
N VAL A 117 2.83 10.78 13.88
CA VAL A 117 2.98 9.35 14.15
C VAL A 117 4.45 8.99 14.39
N LEU A 118 5.36 9.39 13.51
CA LEU A 118 6.77 8.99 13.58
C LEU A 118 7.48 9.64 14.76
N ILE A 119 7.33 10.95 14.93
CA ILE A 119 7.90 11.67 16.07
C ILE A 119 7.22 11.23 17.35
N GLY A 120 5.89 11.03 17.34
CA GLY A 120 5.16 10.58 18.52
C GLY A 120 5.64 9.20 19.00
N LEU A 121 5.91 8.28 18.09
CA LEU A 121 6.50 6.98 18.46
C LEU A 121 7.92 7.16 19.00
N ALA A 122 8.72 8.02 18.38
CA ALA A 122 10.11 8.23 18.76
C ALA A 122 10.27 9.00 20.10
N GLU A 123 9.37 9.94 20.42
CA GLU A 123 9.35 10.70 21.68
C GLU A 123 9.18 9.80 22.90
N THR A 124 8.44 8.70 22.77
CA THR A 124 8.24 7.75 23.89
C THR A 124 9.50 6.97 24.27
N ARG A 125 10.52 6.96 23.40
CA ARG A 125 11.72 6.13 23.55
C ARG A 125 13.01 6.92 23.65
N ILE A 126 13.08 8.06 22.97
CA ILE A 126 14.26 8.91 22.91
C ILE A 126 13.94 10.24 23.59
N GLY A 127 14.83 10.68 24.49
CA GLY A 127 14.72 11.99 25.12
C GLY A 127 14.64 13.14 24.09
N LYS A 128 13.86 14.16 24.40
CA LYS A 128 13.48 15.26 23.50
C LYS A 128 14.65 15.89 22.72
N MET A 129 15.75 16.20 23.40
CA MET A 129 16.93 16.81 22.77
C MET A 129 17.69 15.84 21.86
N ARG A 130 17.82 14.57 22.28
CA ARG A 130 18.45 13.53 21.45
C ARG A 130 17.63 13.27 20.19
N LEU A 131 16.31 13.29 20.29
CA LEU A 131 15.40 13.12 19.16
C LEU A 131 15.61 14.21 18.09
N LEU A 132 15.65 15.48 18.51
CA LEU A 132 15.91 16.60 17.62
C LEU A 132 17.30 16.51 16.99
N PHE A 133 18.32 16.19 17.79
CA PHE A 133 19.69 16.02 17.29
C PHE A 133 19.79 14.92 16.23
N VAL A 134 19.19 13.75 16.49
CA VAL A 134 19.18 12.63 15.54
C VAL A 134 18.44 13.00 14.26
N SER A 135 17.29 13.67 14.36
CA SER A 135 16.51 14.13 13.20
C SER A 135 17.35 15.05 12.28
N VAL A 136 18.03 16.04 12.86
CA VAL A 136 18.83 17.01 12.10
C VAL A 136 20.11 16.38 11.55
N THR A 137 20.84 15.60 12.36
CA THR A 137 22.10 14.99 11.90
C THR A 137 21.87 13.91 10.84
N SER A 138 20.87 13.05 11.01
CA SER A 138 20.55 12.02 10.01
C SER A 138 20.09 12.62 8.68
N THR A 139 19.34 13.73 8.69
CA THR A 139 18.98 14.44 7.46
C THR A 139 20.15 15.10 6.79
N LEU A 140 21.00 15.81 7.54
CA LEU A 140 22.19 16.46 6.97
C LEU A 140 23.11 15.41 6.32
N ILE A 141 23.47 14.35 7.04
CA ILE A 141 24.33 13.29 6.51
C ILE A 141 23.64 12.58 5.33
N GLY A 142 22.35 12.27 5.46
CA GLY A 142 21.58 11.61 4.40
C GLY A 142 21.47 12.44 3.12
N THR A 143 21.33 13.77 3.22
CA THR A 143 21.33 14.67 2.06
C THR A 143 22.67 14.70 1.36
N ILE A 144 23.77 14.79 2.12
CA ILE A 144 25.12 14.78 1.57
C ILE A 144 25.38 13.46 0.82
N LEU A 145 25.13 12.32 1.47
CA LEU A 145 25.32 10.99 0.87
C LEU A 145 24.40 10.75 -0.35
N GLY A 146 23.15 11.20 -0.28
CA GLY A 146 22.21 11.09 -1.40
C GLY A 146 22.64 11.91 -2.61
N LEU A 147 23.04 13.17 -2.38
CA LEU A 147 23.50 14.06 -3.46
C LEU A 147 24.83 13.60 -4.05
N THR A 148 25.76 13.07 -3.25
CA THR A 148 27.03 12.53 -3.78
C THR A 148 26.78 11.29 -4.63
N LEU A 149 25.89 10.37 -4.21
CA LEU A 149 25.52 9.21 -5.03
C LEU A 149 24.91 9.64 -6.36
N ILE A 150 23.94 10.56 -6.32
CA ILE A 150 23.28 11.09 -7.51
C ILE A 150 24.27 11.81 -8.43
N GLY A 151 25.20 12.57 -7.84
CA GLY A 151 26.28 13.24 -8.56
C GLY A 151 27.19 12.26 -9.30
N ASN A 152 27.66 11.21 -8.62
CA ASN A 152 28.50 10.19 -9.24
C ASN A 152 27.76 9.40 -10.32
N LEU A 153 26.52 9.01 -10.07
CA LEU A 153 25.69 8.27 -11.02
C LEU A 153 25.47 9.06 -12.32
N SER A 154 25.38 10.39 -12.22
CA SER A 154 25.21 11.24 -13.40
C SER A 154 26.43 11.34 -14.30
N MET A 155 27.63 11.17 -13.74
CA MET A 155 28.87 11.17 -14.50
C MET A 155 28.91 9.95 -15.43
N ILE A 156 28.37 8.83 -14.96
CA ILE A 156 28.25 7.57 -15.70
C ILE A 156 27.13 7.66 -16.77
N ILE A 157 26.04 8.37 -16.49
CA ILE A 157 24.82 8.39 -17.31
C ILE A 157 24.72 9.66 -18.19
N ARG A 158 25.84 10.37 -18.43
CA ARG A 158 25.91 11.69 -19.11
C ARG A 158 25.19 11.77 -20.47
N ASN A 159 25.02 10.63 -21.16
CA ASN A 159 24.35 10.55 -22.47
C ASN A 159 22.81 10.58 -22.41
N MET A 160 22.19 10.43 -21.23
CA MET A 160 20.73 10.38 -21.08
C MET A 160 20.13 11.78 -20.81
N ARG A 161 19.79 12.50 -21.90
CA ARG A 161 19.22 13.86 -21.87
C ARG A 161 17.91 14.03 -21.07
N TRP A 162 17.24 12.94 -20.68
CA TRP A 162 15.98 13.00 -19.92
C TRP A 162 16.19 13.20 -18.41
N ILE A 163 17.31 12.70 -17.85
CA ILE A 163 17.63 12.78 -16.41
C ILE A 163 17.99 14.22 -15.99
N THR A 164 18.54 15.01 -16.90
CA THR A 164 19.01 16.38 -16.64
C THR A 164 17.87 17.39 -16.40
N ARG A 165 16.61 16.98 -16.58
CA ARG A 165 15.43 17.84 -16.47
C ARG A 165 14.64 17.63 -15.17
N ILE A 166 15.04 16.69 -14.32
CA ILE A 166 14.28 16.33 -13.11
C ILE A 166 14.72 17.23 -11.94
N PRO A 167 13.83 18.05 -11.36
CA PRO A 167 14.19 18.90 -10.23
C PRO A 167 14.37 18.06 -8.95
N ILE A 168 15.42 18.36 -8.19
CA ILE A 168 15.67 17.74 -6.88
C ILE A 168 14.82 18.44 -5.82
N ARG A 169 14.00 17.68 -5.09
CA ARG A 169 13.20 18.19 -3.95
C ARG A 169 13.25 17.20 -2.81
N LEU A 170 13.50 17.67 -1.59
CA LEU A 170 13.37 16.83 -0.41
C LEU A 170 11.93 16.81 0.08
N SER A 171 11.48 15.64 0.53
CA SER A 171 10.20 15.51 1.25
C SER A 171 10.42 15.86 2.73
N PRO A 172 9.48 16.57 3.40
CA PRO A 172 9.52 16.76 4.85
C PRO A 172 9.64 15.45 5.64
N PHE A 173 9.16 14.34 5.06
CA PHE A 173 9.36 12.99 5.62
C PHE A 173 10.83 12.66 5.94
N THR A 174 11.79 13.20 5.19
CA THR A 174 13.23 13.03 5.47
C THR A 174 13.60 13.45 6.89
N LEU A 175 13.02 14.53 7.41
CA LEU A 175 13.25 15.02 8.77
C LEU A 175 12.87 13.98 9.83
N PHE A 176 11.79 13.24 9.59
CA PHE A 176 11.19 12.39 10.61
C PHE A 176 11.71 10.95 10.55
N VAL A 177 12.07 10.46 9.36
CA VAL A 177 12.40 9.05 9.16
C VAL A 177 13.67 8.62 9.92
N GLY A 178 14.70 9.47 9.98
CA GLY A 178 15.93 9.14 10.70
C GLY A 178 15.72 9.01 12.20
N ALA A 179 14.93 9.89 12.80
CA ALA A 179 14.55 9.82 14.21
C ALA A 179 13.70 8.58 14.53
N PHE A 180 12.76 8.23 13.64
CA PHE A 180 11.97 6.99 13.75
C PHE A 180 12.86 5.73 13.69
N MET A 181 13.82 5.69 12.77
CA MET A 181 14.76 4.58 12.65
C MET A 181 15.67 4.45 13.86
N ALA A 182 16.10 5.57 14.44
CA ALA A 182 16.86 5.54 15.67
C ALA A 182 16.01 5.01 16.83
N ALA A 183 14.76 5.45 16.96
CA ALA A 183 13.87 4.99 18.03
C ALA A 183 13.58 3.49 17.97
N ALA A 184 13.52 2.91 16.75
CA ALA A 184 13.38 1.47 16.57
C ALA A 184 14.50 0.67 17.26
N THR A 185 15.72 1.22 17.36
CA THR A 185 16.86 0.53 18.00
C THR A 185 16.70 0.42 19.53
N CYS A 186 15.93 1.31 20.14
CA CYS A 186 15.65 1.36 21.58
C CYS A 186 14.46 0.47 21.98
N GLU A 187 13.73 -0.08 21.01
CA GLU A 187 12.56 -0.92 21.26
C GLU A 187 12.92 -2.39 21.56
N SER A 188 11.95 -3.10 22.13
CA SER A 188 12.01 -4.56 22.25
C SER A 188 12.24 -5.23 20.88
N ILE A 189 12.86 -6.41 20.86
CA ILE A 189 13.26 -7.13 19.64
C ILE A 189 12.11 -7.25 18.61
N LEU A 190 10.88 -7.51 19.06
CA LEU A 190 9.72 -7.65 18.19
C LEU A 190 9.31 -6.32 17.54
N TRP A 191 9.21 -5.24 18.33
CA TRP A 191 8.85 -3.92 17.82
C TRP A 191 9.94 -3.30 16.96
N ARG A 192 11.21 -3.48 17.35
CA ARG A 192 12.38 -3.10 16.54
C ARG A 192 12.31 -3.69 15.13
N ARG A 193 12.08 -5.01 15.02
CA ARG A 193 11.92 -5.68 13.71
C ARG A 193 10.75 -5.09 12.91
N ARG A 194 9.60 -4.85 13.56
CA ARG A 194 8.41 -4.28 12.87
C ARG A 194 8.67 -2.87 12.35
N MET A 195 9.26 -2.00 13.17
CA MET A 195 9.57 -0.63 12.79
C MET A 195 10.58 -0.56 11.64
N PHE A 196 11.65 -1.37 11.68
CA PHE A 196 12.61 -1.42 10.57
C PHE A 196 11.98 -1.89 9.28
N VAL A 197 11.24 -3.01 9.31
CA VAL A 197 10.64 -3.54 8.09
C VAL A 197 9.63 -2.54 7.51
N LEU A 198 8.79 -1.91 8.34
CA LEU A 198 7.84 -0.91 7.87
C LEU A 198 8.54 0.33 7.29
N GLY A 199 9.50 0.91 8.00
CA GLY A 199 10.12 2.15 7.56
C GLY A 199 11.06 1.97 6.35
N TYR A 200 11.77 0.84 6.25
CA TYR A 200 12.52 0.51 5.04
C TYR A 200 11.58 0.19 3.87
N ALA A 201 10.49 -0.55 4.09
CA ALA A 201 9.51 -0.80 3.03
C ALA A 201 8.89 0.50 2.48
N ILE A 202 8.54 1.45 3.35
CA ILE A 202 7.98 2.75 2.93
C ILE A 202 9.03 3.59 2.18
N THR A 203 10.24 3.76 2.72
CA THR A 203 11.30 4.54 2.04
C THR A 203 11.72 3.91 0.71
N SER A 204 11.86 2.59 0.66
CA SER A 204 12.10 1.85 -0.60
C SER A 204 10.94 2.01 -1.57
N ALA A 205 9.68 1.91 -1.12
CA ALA A 205 8.53 2.12 -2.01
C ALA A 205 8.52 3.52 -2.62
N MET A 206 8.83 4.57 -1.84
CA MET A 206 8.97 5.94 -2.35
C MET A 206 10.10 6.02 -3.38
N LEU A 207 11.28 5.49 -3.08
CA LEU A 207 12.41 5.47 -4.00
C LEU A 207 12.09 4.74 -5.32
N LEU A 208 11.44 3.57 -5.24
CA LEU A 208 11.15 2.73 -6.41
C LEU A 208 10.01 3.30 -7.26
N TYR A 209 8.93 3.84 -6.66
CA TYR A 209 7.75 4.31 -7.41
C TYR A 209 7.72 5.81 -7.70
N SER A 210 8.25 6.65 -6.80
CA SER A 210 8.32 8.10 -7.01
C SER A 210 9.59 8.47 -7.77
N GLY A 211 10.73 7.90 -7.35
CA GLY A 211 12.06 8.13 -7.91
C GLY A 211 12.44 9.60 -8.00
N ASN A 212 11.96 10.41 -7.07
CA ASN A 212 12.46 11.77 -6.92
C ASN A 212 13.92 11.67 -6.48
N PRO A 213 14.86 12.46 -7.03
CA PRO A 213 16.22 12.54 -6.52
C PRO A 213 16.30 12.75 -4.98
N GLY A 214 15.31 13.43 -4.38
CA GLY A 214 15.22 13.54 -2.92
C GLY A 214 14.98 12.22 -2.17
N ASP A 215 14.39 11.20 -2.80
CA ASP A 215 14.11 9.91 -2.17
C ASP A 215 15.40 9.14 -1.86
N TYR A 216 16.47 9.34 -2.65
CA TYR A 216 17.81 8.84 -2.32
C TYR A 216 18.32 9.46 -1.01
N CYS A 217 18.06 10.74 -0.81
CA CYS A 217 18.40 11.40 0.46
C CYS A 217 17.55 10.82 1.61
N THR A 218 16.28 10.47 1.38
CA THR A 218 15.41 9.86 2.41
C THR A 218 15.93 8.51 2.88
N ILE A 219 16.38 7.63 1.96
CA ILE A 219 16.82 6.28 2.32
C ILE A 219 18.16 6.33 3.06
N PHE A 220 19.08 7.21 2.64
CA PHE A 220 20.32 7.43 3.39
C PHE A 220 20.06 8.07 4.75
N ALA A 221 19.12 9.02 4.88
CA ALA A 221 18.73 9.56 6.18
C ALA A 221 18.17 8.47 7.11
N ALA A 222 17.37 7.54 6.58
CA ALA A 222 16.88 6.39 7.34
C ALA A 222 18.01 5.46 7.81
N ILE A 223 18.98 5.15 6.93
CA ILE A 223 20.16 4.34 7.27
C ILE A 223 21.03 5.04 8.33
N CYS A 224 21.30 6.34 8.16
CA CYS A 224 22.04 7.13 9.14
C CYS A 224 21.34 7.17 10.49
N GLY A 225 20.01 7.36 10.51
CA GLY A 225 19.20 7.28 11.73
C GLY A 225 19.32 5.94 12.45
N HIS A 226 19.26 4.82 11.71
CA HIS A 226 19.48 3.49 12.27
C HIS A 226 20.88 3.33 12.88
N ILE A 227 21.93 3.77 12.16
CA ILE A 227 23.33 3.70 12.66
C ILE A 227 23.49 4.53 13.94
N ILE A 228 23.00 5.77 13.94
CA ILE A 228 23.07 6.67 15.11
C ILE A 228 22.33 6.06 16.30
N GLY A 229 21.13 5.48 16.09
CA GLY A 229 20.38 4.80 17.14
C GLY A 229 21.16 3.61 17.75
N ASN A 230 21.79 2.78 16.91
CA ASN A 230 22.60 1.66 17.40
C ASN A 230 23.81 2.15 18.20
N LEU A 231 24.47 3.23 17.78
CA LEU A 231 25.58 3.83 18.53
C LEU A 231 25.12 4.35 19.90
N MET A 232 23.96 5.01 19.95
CA MET A 232 23.37 5.49 21.22
C MET A 232 23.05 4.33 22.17
N ASN A 233 22.53 3.22 21.65
CA ASN A 233 22.14 2.07 22.47
C ASN A 233 23.34 1.19 22.88
N LYS A 234 24.37 1.07 22.03
CA LYS A 234 25.61 0.33 22.33
C LYS A 234 26.31 0.88 23.57
N ASN A 235 26.35 2.21 23.72
CA ASN A 235 26.96 2.85 24.89
C ASN A 235 26.16 2.62 26.18
N SER A 236 24.85 2.42 26.09
CA SER A 236 23.99 2.13 27.25
C SER A 236 24.05 0.66 27.67
N ASN A 237 24.16 -0.27 26.71
CA ASN A 237 24.20 -1.71 26.96
C ASN A 237 25.61 -2.27 27.18
N ALA A 238 26.67 -1.49 26.94
CA ALA A 238 28.06 -1.86 27.25
C ALA A 238 28.27 -2.16 28.75
N ASN A 239 27.39 -1.63 29.63
CA ASN A 239 27.40 -1.93 31.07
C ASN A 239 26.61 -3.21 31.46
N THR A 240 25.93 -3.85 30.51
CA THR A 240 25.16 -5.09 30.76
C THR A 240 25.58 -6.15 29.75
N ASN A 241 26.66 -6.86 30.06
CA ASN A 241 27.19 -7.99 29.30
C ASN A 241 26.18 -9.14 29.22
N THR A 242 25.22 -9.06 28.30
CA THR A 242 24.48 -10.23 27.82
C THR A 242 24.45 -10.17 26.29
N VAL A 243 25.51 -10.72 25.70
CA VAL A 243 25.60 -10.95 24.26
C VAL A 243 24.55 -12.02 23.90
N LYS A 244 23.31 -11.59 23.66
CA LYS A 244 22.34 -12.43 22.95
C LYS A 244 22.74 -12.45 21.47
N SER A 245 23.56 -13.44 21.12
CA SER A 245 23.73 -13.90 19.75
C SER A 245 22.35 -14.14 19.15
N ALA A 246 21.87 -13.18 18.36
CA ALA A 246 20.68 -13.38 17.56
C ALA A 246 21.12 -14.30 16.41
N ASN A 247 20.83 -15.60 16.53
CA ASN A 247 21.04 -16.53 15.42
C ASN A 247 20.23 -16.03 14.21
N TRP A 248 20.93 -15.52 13.20
CA TRP A 248 20.39 -14.80 12.03
C TRP A 248 19.72 -15.71 10.98
N TRP A 249 19.60 -17.02 11.24
CA TRP A 249 19.59 -18.02 10.16
C TRP A 249 18.36 -18.92 10.04
N GLU A 250 17.38 -18.85 10.94
CA GLU A 250 16.11 -19.57 10.75
C GLU A 250 14.94 -18.59 10.69
N GLY A 251 14.59 -18.20 9.46
CA GLY A 251 13.39 -17.42 9.19
C GLY A 251 12.16 -18.27 9.50
N THR A 252 11.52 -18.01 10.64
CA THR A 252 10.25 -18.67 11.00
C THR A 252 9.21 -18.47 9.89
N ASP A 253 8.27 -19.42 9.72
CA ASP A 253 7.15 -19.28 8.78
C ASP A 253 6.43 -17.93 8.88
N TYR A 254 6.33 -17.40 10.10
CA TYR A 254 5.74 -16.10 10.37
C TYR A 254 6.52 -14.95 9.72
N GLU A 255 7.85 -15.00 9.72
CA GLU A 255 8.69 -13.97 9.11
C GLU A 255 8.62 -14.04 7.58
N ILE A 256 8.60 -15.24 7.01
CA ILE A 256 8.42 -15.44 5.56
C ILE A 256 7.08 -14.85 5.10
N ARG A 257 5.97 -15.19 5.78
CA ARG A 257 4.63 -14.64 5.50
C ARG A 257 4.61 -13.11 5.61
N ARG A 258 5.29 -12.57 6.61
CA ARG A 258 5.38 -11.12 6.84
C ARG A 258 6.08 -10.40 5.70
N LEU A 259 7.19 -10.96 5.20
CA LEU A 259 7.91 -10.39 4.06
C LEU A 259 7.03 -10.37 2.80
N PHE A 260 6.39 -11.50 2.47
CA PHE A 260 5.49 -11.56 1.31
C PHE A 260 4.33 -10.57 1.40
N ALA A 261 3.72 -10.45 2.57
CA ALA A 261 2.64 -9.49 2.77
C ALA A 261 3.11 -8.04 2.59
N ILE A 262 4.28 -7.68 3.12
CA ILE A 262 4.81 -6.31 3.00
C ILE A 262 5.20 -6.01 1.56
N THR A 263 5.83 -6.96 0.86
CA THR A 263 6.11 -6.82 -0.57
C THR A 263 4.81 -6.64 -1.37
N GLN A 264 3.77 -7.44 -1.08
CA GLN A 264 2.46 -7.30 -1.71
C GLN A 264 1.79 -5.95 -1.39
N LEU A 265 1.97 -5.44 -0.17
CA LEU A 265 1.47 -4.12 0.25
C LEU A 265 2.15 -2.99 -0.53
N VAL A 266 3.47 -3.07 -0.71
CA VAL A 266 4.24 -2.10 -1.52
C VAL A 266 3.76 -2.10 -2.97
N MET A 267 3.51 -3.27 -3.54
CA MET A 267 2.92 -3.39 -4.89
C MET A 267 1.51 -2.79 -4.98
N ALA A 268 0.68 -3.01 -3.95
CA ALA A 268 -0.66 -2.44 -3.88
C ALA A 268 -0.65 -0.90 -3.82
N LEU A 269 0.29 -0.30 -3.07
CA LEU A 269 0.41 1.16 -2.92
C LEU A 269 1.16 1.84 -4.08
N GLY A 270 1.91 1.07 -4.87
CA GLY A 270 2.70 1.53 -6.00
C GLY A 270 1.98 2.49 -6.97
N PRO A 271 0.73 2.22 -7.41
CA PRO A 271 0.00 3.10 -8.32
C PRO A 271 -0.27 4.48 -7.73
N VAL A 272 -0.59 4.57 -6.43
CA VAL A 272 -0.82 5.85 -5.74
C VAL A 272 0.49 6.63 -5.60
N LEU A 273 1.59 5.95 -5.28
CA LEU A 273 2.92 6.57 -5.20
C LEU A 273 3.39 7.08 -6.56
N ALA A 274 3.16 6.30 -7.62
CA ALA A 274 3.51 6.69 -8.98
C ALA A 274 2.67 7.87 -9.49
N LEU A 275 1.35 7.89 -9.22
CA LEU A 275 0.44 8.97 -9.62
C LEU A 275 0.61 10.27 -8.84
N SER A 276 0.93 10.15 -7.54
CA SER A 276 1.14 11.33 -6.69
C SER A 276 2.53 11.94 -6.88
N SER A 277 3.49 11.17 -7.41
CA SER A 277 4.83 11.67 -7.71
C SER A 277 4.79 12.72 -8.81
N ARG A 278 5.67 13.73 -8.71
CA ARG A 278 5.83 14.76 -9.76
C ARG A 278 6.97 14.42 -10.72
N SER A 279 7.98 13.67 -10.25
CA SER A 279 9.16 13.30 -11.04
C SER A 279 8.92 12.12 -11.96
N HIS A 280 8.08 11.17 -11.54
CA HIS A 280 7.77 9.94 -12.29
C HIS A 280 9.03 9.20 -12.81
N ALA A 281 10.12 9.25 -12.05
CA ALA A 281 11.44 8.80 -12.48
C ALA A 281 11.94 7.56 -11.72
N GLY A 282 11.06 6.91 -10.97
CA GLY A 282 11.35 5.69 -10.23
C GLY A 282 11.45 4.49 -11.15
N ILE A 283 12.27 3.53 -10.71
CA ILE A 283 12.52 2.26 -11.41
C ILE A 283 11.21 1.49 -11.63
N LEU A 284 10.29 1.51 -10.65
CA LEU A 284 8.95 0.90 -10.71
C LEU A 284 7.83 1.90 -11.05
N THR A 285 8.14 3.15 -11.38
CA THR A 285 7.09 4.12 -11.76
C THR A 285 6.29 3.63 -12.96
N THR A 286 6.96 3.00 -13.93
CA THR A 286 6.30 2.43 -15.13
C THR A 286 5.28 1.36 -14.74
N LEU A 287 5.59 0.52 -13.76
CA LEU A 287 4.67 -0.46 -13.18
C LEU A 287 3.49 0.24 -12.49
N GLY A 288 3.76 1.18 -11.58
CA GLY A 288 2.69 1.91 -10.88
C GLY A 288 1.75 2.67 -11.83
N LEU A 289 2.31 3.31 -12.87
CA LEU A 289 1.53 3.97 -13.93
C LEU A 289 0.82 2.99 -14.86
N PHE A 290 1.35 1.79 -15.06
CA PHE A 290 0.67 0.73 -15.81
C PHE A 290 -0.56 0.23 -15.06
N MET A 291 -0.47 0.17 -13.73
CA MET A 291 -1.58 -0.19 -12.85
C MET A 291 -2.62 0.93 -12.65
N SER A 292 -2.38 2.14 -13.19
CA SER A 292 -3.30 3.29 -13.08
C SER A 292 -4.19 3.45 -14.33
N PRO A 293 -5.42 4.01 -14.20
CA PRO A 293 -6.16 4.52 -15.36
C PRO A 293 -5.38 5.64 -16.06
N GLN A 294 -5.53 5.71 -17.39
CA GLN A 294 -4.95 6.79 -18.20
C GLN A 294 -5.88 8.00 -18.20
N MET A 295 -5.32 9.18 -17.94
CA MET A 295 -6.05 10.45 -18.01
C MET A 295 -5.95 11.05 -19.42
N GLY A 296 -7.04 10.98 -20.19
CA GLY A 296 -7.20 11.67 -21.47
C GLY A 296 -6.33 11.17 -22.63
N THR A 297 -6.62 11.69 -23.84
CA THR A 297 -5.85 11.42 -25.06
C THR A 297 -4.74 12.46 -25.26
N LYS A 298 -3.59 12.06 -25.82
CA LYS A 298 -2.42 12.94 -26.06
C LYS A 298 -2.74 14.25 -26.83
N PRO A 299 -3.56 14.26 -27.90
CA PRO A 299 -3.88 15.50 -28.62
C PRO A 299 -4.91 16.38 -27.90
N TRP A 300 -5.72 15.83 -27.00
CA TRP A 300 -6.55 16.63 -26.10
C TRP A 300 -5.68 17.32 -25.05
N LEU A 301 -4.74 16.58 -24.45
CA LEU A 301 -3.81 17.13 -23.46
C LEU A 301 -2.93 18.24 -24.05
N ALA A 302 -2.46 18.07 -25.30
CA ALA A 302 -1.70 19.09 -26.01
C ALA A 302 -2.51 20.38 -26.25
N ARG A 303 -3.78 20.26 -26.70
CA ARG A 303 -4.71 21.40 -26.88
C ARG A 303 -5.12 22.07 -25.57
N CYS A 304 -5.21 21.28 -24.52
CA CYS A 304 -5.60 21.76 -23.22
C CYS A 304 -4.43 22.46 -22.50
N ILE A 305 -3.19 21.99 -22.67
CA ILE A 305 -1.98 22.68 -22.20
C ILE A 305 -1.68 23.95 -23.03
N SER A 306 -2.07 23.99 -24.31
CA SER A 306 -1.92 25.21 -25.13
C SER A 306 -2.90 26.31 -24.71
N ASN A 307 -4.09 25.94 -24.24
CA ASN A 307 -5.16 26.89 -23.92
C ASN A 307 -5.33 27.17 -22.42
N TYR A 308 -4.86 26.28 -21.54
CA TYR A 308 -5.01 26.37 -20.08
C TYR A 308 -3.71 26.00 -19.34
N SER A 309 -3.58 26.45 -18.08
CA SER A 309 -2.49 26.02 -17.21
C SER A 309 -2.57 24.49 -16.96
N SER A 310 -1.42 23.83 -16.77
CA SER A 310 -1.34 22.36 -16.71
C SER A 310 -2.22 21.73 -15.61
N SER A 311 -2.48 22.45 -14.53
CA SER A 311 -3.35 22.06 -13.42
C SER A 311 -4.82 22.32 -13.69
N SER A 312 -5.17 23.44 -14.32
CA SER A 312 -6.54 23.68 -14.82
C SER A 312 -6.92 22.63 -15.85
N CYS A 313 -5.96 22.19 -16.66
CA CYS A 313 -6.14 21.12 -17.63
C CYS A 313 -6.35 19.74 -16.97
N LEU A 314 -5.65 19.44 -15.89
CA LEU A 314 -5.83 18.20 -15.11
C LEU A 314 -7.20 18.18 -14.40
N LEU A 315 -7.62 19.35 -13.89
CA LEU A 315 -8.96 19.55 -13.37
C LEU A 315 -10.02 19.41 -14.49
N HIS A 316 -9.78 19.97 -15.68
CA HIS A 316 -10.69 19.86 -16.82
C HIS A 316 -10.77 18.45 -17.41
N SER A 317 -9.67 17.69 -17.43
CA SER A 317 -9.69 16.26 -17.78
C SER A 317 -10.46 15.44 -16.76
N GLY A 318 -10.37 15.84 -15.48
CA GLY A 318 -11.14 15.24 -14.39
C GLY A 318 -12.62 15.63 -14.40
N LEU A 319 -12.94 16.84 -14.86
CA LEU A 319 -14.31 17.38 -14.94
C LEU A 319 -15.08 16.93 -16.19
N GLN A 320 -14.43 16.77 -17.35
CA GLN A 320 -15.13 16.30 -18.58
C GLN A 320 -15.57 14.84 -18.51
N HIS A 321 -15.00 14.04 -17.60
CA HIS A 321 -15.59 12.76 -17.20
C HIS A 321 -16.49 12.98 -15.99
N ALA A 322 -17.75 13.35 -16.25
CA ALA A 322 -18.81 13.68 -15.29
C ALA A 322 -19.27 12.51 -14.36
N THR A 323 -18.35 11.62 -13.98
CA THR A 323 -18.51 10.57 -12.97
C THR A 323 -17.29 10.58 -12.04
N ILE A 324 -17.01 11.74 -11.44
CA ILE A 324 -15.84 11.99 -10.56
C ILE A 324 -15.74 10.95 -9.42
N GLY A 325 -16.85 10.35 -8.97
CA GLY A 325 -16.81 9.22 -8.03
C GLY A 325 -16.30 7.89 -8.62
N GLY A 326 -16.69 7.55 -9.85
CA GLY A 326 -16.38 6.26 -10.49
C GLY A 326 -14.89 6.05 -10.76
N LEU A 327 -14.16 7.11 -11.10
CA LEU A 327 -12.71 7.03 -11.35
C LEU A 327 -11.92 6.73 -10.07
N TRP A 328 -12.20 7.44 -8.98
CA TRP A 328 -11.53 7.20 -7.70
C TRP A 328 -11.89 5.82 -7.14
N ILE A 329 -13.14 5.39 -7.27
CA ILE A 329 -13.55 4.02 -6.89
C ILE A 329 -12.78 2.99 -7.72
N ARG A 330 -12.64 3.20 -9.03
CA ARG A 330 -11.88 2.28 -9.91
C ARG A 330 -10.39 2.21 -9.57
N ILE A 331 -9.79 3.28 -9.03
CA ILE A 331 -8.40 3.27 -8.54
C ILE A 331 -8.29 2.62 -7.15
N LEU A 332 -9.13 3.06 -6.21
CA LEU A 332 -9.03 2.69 -4.81
C LEU A 332 -9.45 1.25 -4.56
N LEU A 333 -10.49 0.77 -5.24
CA LEU A 333 -11.06 -0.54 -4.98
C LEU A 333 -10.04 -1.66 -5.25
N PRO A 334 -9.33 -1.71 -6.40
CA PRO A 334 -8.24 -2.66 -6.58
C PRO A 334 -7.11 -2.54 -5.56
N ILE A 335 -6.71 -1.32 -5.22
CA ILE A 335 -5.64 -1.10 -4.23
C ILE A 335 -6.06 -1.71 -2.89
N VAL A 336 -7.27 -1.43 -2.44
CA VAL A 336 -7.82 -1.96 -1.19
C VAL A 336 -7.93 -3.48 -1.26
N THR A 337 -8.36 -4.08 -2.38
CA THR A 337 -8.38 -5.55 -2.51
C THR A 337 -6.97 -6.17 -2.42
N LEU A 338 -5.96 -5.56 -3.05
CA LEU A 338 -4.57 -6.03 -2.96
C LEU A 338 -4.01 -5.86 -1.54
N MET A 339 -4.42 -4.81 -0.82
CA MET A 339 -4.12 -4.63 0.61
C MET A 339 -4.78 -5.71 1.46
N ILE A 340 -6.03 -6.09 1.15
CA ILE A 340 -6.73 -7.19 1.83
C ILE A 340 -6.05 -8.54 1.55
N ILE A 341 -5.55 -8.76 0.33
CA ILE A 341 -4.75 -9.94 0.00
C ILE A 341 -3.43 -9.95 0.79
N SER A 342 -2.74 -8.81 0.87
CA SER A 342 -1.56 -8.65 1.72
C SER A 342 -1.87 -9.01 3.19
N TRP A 343 -3.01 -8.55 3.71
CA TRP A 343 -3.46 -8.92 5.04
C TRP A 343 -3.79 -10.42 5.19
N GLY A 344 -4.38 -11.03 4.17
CA GLY A 344 -4.60 -12.48 4.10
C GLY A 344 -3.29 -13.28 4.12
N LEU A 345 -2.24 -12.78 3.45
CA LEU A 345 -0.89 -13.36 3.47
C LEU A 345 -0.28 -13.30 4.87
N LEU A 346 -0.42 -12.17 5.59
CA LEU A 346 0.03 -12.04 6.99
C LEU A 346 -0.59 -13.11 7.89
N ARG A 347 -1.86 -13.44 7.65
CA ARG A 347 -2.61 -14.43 8.42
C ARG A 347 -2.29 -15.88 8.04
N GLY A 348 -1.46 -16.12 7.02
CA GLY A 348 -1.07 -17.46 6.61
C GLY A 348 -2.15 -18.26 5.88
N ARG A 349 -3.15 -17.60 5.26
CA ARG A 349 -4.21 -18.27 4.49
C ARG A 349 -3.73 -18.69 3.10
N ARG A 350 -3.89 -19.97 2.74
CA ARG A 350 -3.53 -20.47 1.40
C ARG A 350 -4.30 -19.77 0.28
N LEU A 351 -5.59 -19.46 0.49
CA LEU A 351 -6.38 -18.74 -0.51
C LEU A 351 -5.82 -17.34 -0.82
N ALA A 352 -5.23 -16.66 0.17
CA ALA A 352 -4.59 -15.37 -0.06
C ALA A 352 -3.33 -15.51 -0.93
N ALA A 353 -2.54 -16.56 -0.70
CA ALA A 353 -1.40 -16.88 -1.55
C ALA A 353 -1.83 -17.20 -2.98
N TYR A 354 -2.86 -18.02 -3.18
CA TYR A 354 -3.40 -18.28 -4.52
C TYR A 354 -3.93 -17.00 -5.19
N ALA A 355 -4.71 -16.18 -4.49
CA ALA A 355 -5.21 -14.91 -5.03
C ALA A 355 -4.06 -13.97 -5.43
N ALA A 356 -3.01 -13.87 -4.59
CA ALA A 356 -1.82 -13.08 -4.90
C ALA A 356 -1.07 -13.63 -6.13
N ILE A 357 -0.86 -14.96 -6.21
CA ILE A 357 -0.21 -15.61 -7.36
C ILE A 357 -1.02 -15.37 -8.63
N THR A 358 -2.35 -15.54 -8.58
CA THR A 358 -3.23 -15.36 -9.73
C THR A 358 -3.20 -13.91 -10.19
N ILE A 359 -3.43 -12.92 -9.31
CA ILE A 359 -3.46 -11.52 -9.73
C ILE A 359 -2.09 -11.06 -10.24
N ASN A 360 -0.99 -11.36 -9.52
CA ASN A 360 0.35 -10.99 -9.98
C ASN A 360 0.74 -11.71 -11.28
N GLY A 361 0.41 -13.01 -11.41
CA GLY A 361 0.64 -13.78 -12.63
C GLY A 361 -0.11 -13.21 -13.83
N ILE A 362 -1.40 -12.91 -13.67
CA ILE A 362 -2.19 -12.24 -14.69
C ILE A 362 -1.55 -10.86 -15.01
N THR A 363 -1.14 -10.07 -14.01
CA THR A 363 -0.50 -8.78 -14.29
C THR A 363 0.80 -8.91 -15.11
N ALA A 364 1.61 -9.93 -14.84
CA ALA A 364 2.83 -10.21 -15.58
C ALA A 364 2.56 -10.68 -17.02
N VAL A 365 1.58 -11.57 -17.21
CA VAL A 365 1.16 -12.04 -18.55
C VAL A 365 0.72 -10.85 -19.41
N TYR A 366 -0.10 -9.96 -18.85
CA TYR A 366 -0.57 -8.78 -19.58
C TYR A 366 0.54 -7.76 -19.84
N ALA A 367 1.42 -7.50 -18.86
CA ALA A 367 2.59 -6.65 -19.08
C ALA A 367 3.47 -7.20 -20.22
N THR A 368 3.64 -8.52 -20.28
CA THR A 368 4.37 -9.21 -21.36
C THR A 368 3.67 -9.07 -22.70
N MET A 369 2.36 -9.28 -22.75
CA MET A 369 1.57 -9.10 -23.97
C MET A 369 1.72 -7.67 -24.54
N TYR A 370 1.71 -6.65 -23.67
CA TYR A 370 1.78 -5.26 -24.10
C TYR A 370 3.17 -4.78 -24.48
N PHE A 371 4.19 -5.09 -23.68
CA PHE A 371 5.55 -4.56 -23.91
C PHE A 371 6.42 -5.45 -24.81
N ALA A 372 6.15 -6.75 -24.89
CA ALA A 372 6.91 -7.67 -25.74
C ALA A 372 6.14 -8.03 -27.02
N ILE A 373 4.92 -8.56 -26.90
CA ILE A 373 4.20 -9.16 -28.03
C ILE A 373 3.62 -8.10 -28.98
N LEU A 374 2.96 -7.06 -28.47
CA LEU A 374 2.31 -6.06 -29.32
C LEU A 374 3.29 -5.29 -30.23
N PRO A 375 4.49 -4.86 -29.77
CA PRO A 375 5.49 -4.26 -30.64
C PRO A 375 6.04 -5.22 -31.70
N LEU A 376 6.23 -6.51 -31.37
CA LEU A 376 6.70 -7.54 -32.31
C LEU A 376 5.71 -7.79 -33.46
N ILE A 377 4.40 -7.64 -33.20
CA ILE A 377 3.36 -7.82 -34.22
C ILE A 377 3.15 -6.53 -35.04
N ALA A 378 3.36 -5.36 -34.43
CA ALA A 378 3.16 -4.06 -35.07
C ALA A 378 4.32 -3.65 -36.02
N THR A 379 5.38 -4.44 -36.14
CA THR A 379 6.49 -4.18 -37.07
C THR A 379 6.10 -4.45 -38.52
N LYS A 380 5.34 -3.50 -39.10
CA LYS A 380 5.35 -3.18 -40.53
C LYS A 380 5.76 -1.72 -40.79
N GLN A 381 6.47 -1.10 -39.85
CA GLN A 381 7.08 0.22 -40.03
C GLN A 381 8.56 0.17 -39.67
N THR A 382 9.36 0.22 -40.72
CA THR A 382 10.77 0.58 -40.71
C THR A 382 10.93 1.91 -39.97
N MET A 383 11.68 1.89 -38.87
CA MET A 383 12.51 2.96 -38.29
C MET A 383 12.60 2.79 -36.76
N ILE A 384 13.81 3.02 -36.24
CA ILE A 384 14.19 3.31 -34.84
C ILE A 384 14.75 2.14 -34.00
N PHE A 385 16.04 1.82 -34.23
CA PHE A 385 16.91 1.04 -33.34
C PHE A 385 17.01 1.60 -31.90
N HIS A 386 16.65 2.87 -31.66
CA HIS A 386 16.62 3.48 -30.31
C HIS A 386 15.32 3.25 -29.51
N LYS A 387 14.25 2.71 -30.11
CA LYS A 387 12.95 2.48 -29.44
C LYS A 387 12.87 1.10 -28.78
N ASN A 388 13.68 0.15 -29.26
CA ASN A 388 13.72 -1.23 -28.75
C ASN A 388 14.35 -1.32 -27.35
N ASN A 389 15.38 -0.50 -27.06
CA ASN A 389 16.01 -0.52 -25.72
C ASN A 389 15.09 0.05 -24.64
N ALA A 390 14.35 1.13 -24.95
CA ALA A 390 13.44 1.76 -23.99
C ALA A 390 12.21 0.89 -23.68
N THR A 391 11.70 0.15 -24.67
CA THR A 391 10.56 -0.77 -24.49
C THR A 391 10.97 -2.04 -23.75
N SER A 392 12.17 -2.59 -24.01
CA SER A 392 12.73 -3.72 -23.26
C SER A 392 13.00 -3.40 -21.78
N ILE A 393 13.54 -2.21 -21.49
CA ILE A 393 13.74 -1.75 -20.11
C ILE A 393 12.38 -1.57 -19.42
N ALA A 394 11.39 -0.96 -20.08
CA ALA A 394 10.05 -0.83 -19.52
C ALA A 394 9.37 -2.20 -19.29
N PHE A 395 9.60 -3.18 -20.17
CA PHE A 395 9.13 -4.56 -20.00
C PHE A 395 9.73 -5.20 -18.74
N MET A 396 11.05 -5.18 -18.59
CA MET A 396 11.73 -5.73 -17.42
C MET A 396 11.23 -5.09 -16.12
N LEU A 397 11.03 -3.77 -16.12
CA LEU A 397 10.61 -3.03 -14.93
C LEU A 397 9.13 -3.21 -14.55
N THR A 398 8.30 -3.68 -15.49
CA THR A 398 6.85 -3.86 -15.26
C THR A 398 6.43 -5.31 -15.12
N ALA A 399 6.98 -6.23 -15.90
CA ALA A 399 6.59 -7.63 -15.86
C ALA A 399 7.35 -8.44 -14.80
N LEU A 400 8.63 -8.12 -14.54
CA LEU A 400 9.49 -8.92 -13.67
C LEU A 400 9.07 -8.88 -12.19
N PRO A 401 8.78 -7.72 -11.56
CA PRO A 401 8.40 -7.68 -10.15
C PRO A 401 7.18 -8.54 -9.79
N PRO A 402 6.01 -8.43 -10.47
CA PRO A 402 4.87 -9.26 -10.16
C PRO A 402 5.13 -10.74 -10.47
N LEU A 403 5.88 -11.05 -11.55
CA LEU A 403 6.26 -12.42 -11.88
C LEU A 403 7.13 -13.05 -10.80
N LEU A 404 8.13 -12.32 -10.30
CA LEU A 404 9.04 -12.79 -9.25
C LEU A 404 8.26 -13.06 -7.95
N ILE A 405 7.35 -12.16 -7.56
CA ILE A 405 6.48 -12.37 -6.40
C ILE A 405 5.60 -13.61 -6.58
N ALA A 406 4.99 -13.80 -7.76
CA ALA A 406 4.16 -14.96 -8.04
C ALA A 406 4.95 -16.27 -7.95
N ILE A 407 6.16 -16.33 -8.53
CA ILE A 407 7.04 -17.51 -8.47
C ILE A 407 7.48 -17.78 -7.04
N LEU A 408 7.96 -16.76 -6.31
CA LEU A 408 8.41 -16.95 -4.92
C LEU A 408 7.25 -17.39 -4.02
N LEU A 409 6.05 -16.83 -4.17
CA LEU A 409 4.86 -17.27 -3.43
C LEU A 409 4.48 -18.71 -3.76
N PHE A 410 4.60 -19.11 -5.03
CA PHE A 410 4.31 -20.48 -5.46
C PHE A 410 5.30 -21.48 -4.82
N ILE A 411 6.60 -21.17 -4.83
CA ILE A 411 7.63 -22.00 -4.18
C ILE A 411 7.38 -22.06 -2.66
N SER A 412 7.08 -20.92 -2.05
CA SER A 412 6.87 -20.82 -0.60
C SER A 412 5.47 -21.21 -0.13
N ILE A 413 4.61 -21.78 -0.98
CA ILE A 413 3.19 -22.07 -0.67
C ILE A 413 3.02 -22.98 0.56
N LYS A 414 3.99 -23.87 0.82
CA LYS A 414 4.00 -24.78 1.97
C LYS A 414 3.98 -24.04 3.32
N HIS A 415 4.52 -22.82 3.37
CA HIS A 415 4.56 -22.00 4.58
C HIS A 415 3.19 -21.42 4.95
N PHE A 416 2.12 -21.64 4.18
CA PHE A 416 0.76 -21.17 4.48
C PHE A 416 -0.09 -22.37 4.93
N PRO A 417 -0.32 -22.64 6.22
CA PRO A 417 -0.99 -23.86 6.68
C PRO A 417 -2.51 -23.76 6.67
N ASN A 418 -3.07 -22.55 6.69
CA ASN A 418 -4.51 -22.38 6.92
C ASN A 418 -5.30 -22.64 5.63
N HIS A 419 -6.04 -23.73 5.64
CA HIS A 419 -6.98 -24.11 4.60
C HIS A 419 -8.35 -23.47 4.86
N SER A 420 -9.01 -23.01 3.81
CA SER A 420 -10.40 -22.55 3.88
C SER A 420 -11.36 -23.67 3.54
N ASP A 421 -12.57 -23.60 4.07
CA ASP A 421 -13.63 -24.57 3.81
C ASP A 421 -13.90 -24.73 2.31
N LYS A 422 -14.11 -25.98 1.88
CA LYS A 422 -14.35 -26.31 0.48
C LYS A 422 -15.58 -25.58 -0.07
N LEU A 423 -16.62 -25.41 0.75
CA LEU A 423 -17.86 -24.72 0.38
C LEU A 423 -17.62 -23.22 0.16
N GLU A 424 -16.98 -22.52 1.10
CA GLU A 424 -16.69 -21.10 0.97
C GLU A 424 -15.80 -20.77 -0.22
N ARG A 425 -14.82 -21.66 -0.48
CA ARG A 425 -13.97 -21.56 -1.67
C ARG A 425 -14.80 -21.69 -2.94
N ARG A 426 -15.72 -22.67 -3.01
CA ARG A 426 -16.59 -22.88 -4.19
C ARG A 426 -17.58 -21.73 -4.38
N VAL A 427 -18.24 -21.28 -3.32
CA VAL A 427 -19.18 -20.15 -3.37
C VAL A 427 -18.48 -18.87 -3.78
N GLY A 428 -17.31 -18.57 -3.20
CA GLY A 428 -16.52 -17.40 -3.59
C GLY A 428 -16.03 -17.47 -5.04
N LEU A 429 -15.57 -18.64 -5.50
CA LEU A 429 -15.17 -18.84 -6.90
C LEU A 429 -16.37 -18.67 -7.84
N ALA A 430 -17.52 -19.27 -7.51
CA ALA A 430 -18.74 -19.13 -8.28
C ALA A 430 -19.20 -17.68 -8.37
N ALA A 431 -19.12 -16.91 -7.27
CA ALA A 431 -19.44 -15.48 -7.26
C ALA A 431 -18.50 -14.67 -8.16
N ILE A 432 -17.17 -14.95 -8.13
CA ILE A 432 -16.20 -14.28 -9.01
C ILE A 432 -16.49 -14.60 -10.49
N VAL A 433 -16.73 -15.88 -10.80
CA VAL A 433 -17.02 -16.33 -12.17
C VAL A 433 -18.34 -15.74 -12.66
N PHE A 434 -19.39 -15.74 -11.83
CA PHE A 434 -20.67 -15.14 -12.16
C PHE A 434 -20.56 -13.62 -12.37
N ALA A 435 -19.79 -12.91 -11.54
CA ALA A 435 -19.54 -11.48 -11.72
C ALA A 435 -18.77 -11.19 -13.02
N LEU A 436 -17.80 -12.03 -13.37
CA LEU A 436 -17.07 -11.93 -14.62
C LEU A 436 -18.02 -12.12 -15.82
N PHE A 437 -18.79 -13.21 -15.86
CA PHE A 437 -19.73 -13.45 -16.96
C PHE A 437 -20.85 -12.41 -17.05
N SER A 438 -21.49 -12.04 -15.94
CA SER A 438 -22.59 -11.06 -15.95
C SER A 438 -22.14 -9.68 -16.41
N THR A 439 -20.99 -9.19 -15.94
CA THR A 439 -20.46 -7.89 -16.38
C THR A 439 -19.96 -7.94 -17.82
N GLY A 440 -19.40 -9.07 -18.27
CA GLY A 440 -18.98 -9.26 -19.67
C GLY A 440 -20.13 -9.30 -20.64
N ILE A 441 -21.11 -10.16 -20.39
CA ILE A 441 -22.33 -10.30 -21.21
C ILE A 441 -23.08 -8.97 -21.25
N GLY A 442 -23.28 -8.32 -20.10
CA GLY A 442 -23.94 -7.02 -20.04
C GLY A 442 -23.24 -5.95 -20.88
N TYR A 443 -21.90 -5.93 -20.89
CA TYR A 443 -21.14 -4.99 -21.71
C TYR A 443 -21.24 -5.30 -23.21
N VAL A 444 -21.11 -6.56 -23.60
CA VAL A 444 -21.22 -6.97 -25.03
C VAL A 444 -22.63 -6.71 -25.54
N CYS A 445 -23.67 -7.10 -24.80
CA CYS A 445 -25.06 -6.85 -25.17
C CYS A 445 -25.33 -5.35 -25.36
N PHE A 446 -24.88 -4.50 -24.41
CA PHE A 446 -25.02 -3.05 -24.56
C PHE A 446 -24.27 -2.51 -25.79
N GLY A 447 -23.04 -2.96 -26.01
CA GLY A 447 -22.22 -2.57 -27.16
C GLY A 447 -22.85 -2.94 -28.51
N LEU A 448 -23.57 -4.06 -28.58
CA LEU A 448 -24.26 -4.50 -29.79
C LEU A 448 -25.62 -3.80 -30.00
N ILE A 449 -26.32 -3.42 -28.93
CA ILE A 449 -27.58 -2.67 -29.00
C ILE A 449 -27.34 -1.21 -29.43
N ALA A 450 -26.27 -0.60 -28.93
CA ALA A 450 -25.95 0.81 -29.17
C ALA A 450 -24.53 0.99 -29.77
N PRO A 451 -24.26 0.45 -30.98
CA PRO A 451 -22.91 0.41 -31.53
C PRO A 451 -22.37 1.79 -31.89
N ASN A 452 -23.26 2.74 -32.19
CA ASN A 452 -22.94 4.12 -32.54
C ASN A 452 -22.54 4.99 -31.34
N GLU A 453 -22.70 4.50 -30.10
CA GLU A 453 -22.28 5.21 -28.89
C GLU A 453 -20.78 5.06 -28.58
N PHE A 454 -20.05 4.32 -29.42
CA PHE A 454 -18.62 4.09 -29.29
C PHE A 454 -17.82 4.58 -30.50
N LYS A 455 -16.58 5.01 -30.24
CA LYS A 455 -15.57 5.26 -31.29
C LYS A 455 -14.35 4.36 -31.08
N PRO A 456 -13.95 3.54 -32.07
CA PRO A 456 -14.66 3.21 -33.33
C PRO A 456 -16.03 2.54 -33.07
N VAL A 457 -16.86 2.37 -34.11
CA VAL A 457 -18.18 1.72 -33.99
C VAL A 457 -18.00 0.33 -33.37
N ALA A 458 -18.82 0.01 -32.36
CA ALA A 458 -18.68 -1.25 -31.65
C ALA A 458 -19.08 -2.43 -32.55
N ASP A 459 -18.17 -3.40 -32.63
CA ASP A 459 -18.37 -4.70 -33.27
C ASP A 459 -17.94 -5.79 -32.27
N LEU A 460 -18.44 -7.02 -32.44
CA LEU A 460 -18.24 -8.11 -31.49
C LEU A 460 -16.74 -8.36 -31.22
N HIS A 461 -15.92 -8.34 -32.27
CA HIS A 461 -14.47 -8.50 -32.14
C HIS A 461 -13.83 -7.36 -31.33
N HIS A 462 -14.26 -6.11 -31.55
CA HIS A 462 -13.76 -4.95 -30.80
C HIS A 462 -14.20 -4.99 -29.34
N LEU A 463 -15.44 -5.39 -29.06
CA LEU A 463 -15.98 -5.52 -27.70
C LEU A 463 -15.25 -6.60 -26.90
N LEU A 464 -15.02 -7.78 -27.50
CA LEU A 464 -14.28 -8.89 -26.87
C LEU A 464 -12.82 -8.54 -26.62
N ARG A 465 -12.19 -7.73 -27.49
CA ARG A 465 -10.81 -7.28 -27.31
C ARG A 465 -10.67 -6.20 -26.23
N ASP A 466 -11.70 -5.38 -26.06
CA ASP A 466 -11.76 -4.31 -25.03
C ASP A 466 -12.05 -4.88 -23.63
N LEU A 467 -12.85 -5.95 -23.56
CA LEU A 467 -13.34 -6.57 -22.32
C LEU A 467 -12.27 -6.88 -21.25
N PRO A 468 -11.14 -7.52 -21.57
CA PRO A 468 -10.12 -7.84 -20.57
C PRO A 468 -9.48 -6.59 -19.97
N GLY A 469 -9.37 -5.51 -20.75
CA GLY A 469 -8.88 -4.21 -20.28
C GLY A 469 -9.84 -3.50 -19.32
N ARG A 470 -11.10 -3.96 -19.22
CA ARG A 470 -12.13 -3.39 -18.34
C ARG A 470 -12.26 -4.08 -17.00
N TRP A 471 -12.16 -5.41 -16.97
CA TRP A 471 -12.10 -6.17 -15.72
C TRP A 471 -10.80 -5.97 -14.97
N MET A 472 -9.73 -5.66 -15.70
CA MET A 472 -8.48 -5.36 -15.04
C MET A 472 -8.57 -4.07 -14.23
N PRO A 473 -7.90 -4.04 -13.06
CA PRO A 473 -7.78 -2.83 -12.27
C PRO A 473 -6.90 -1.78 -12.95
N MET A 474 -6.07 -2.29 -13.87
CA MET A 474 -5.03 -1.58 -14.57
C MET A 474 -5.62 -1.03 -15.86
N GLY A 475 -5.42 0.26 -16.12
CA GLY A 475 -5.91 0.99 -17.31
C GLY A 475 -5.26 0.56 -18.62
N PHE A 476 -5.03 -0.74 -18.81
CA PHE A 476 -4.44 -1.41 -19.95
C PHE A 476 -5.12 -1.02 -21.27
N GLY A 477 -6.46 -0.99 -21.26
CA GLY A 477 -7.25 -0.75 -22.46
C GLY A 477 -6.90 0.56 -23.15
N LEU A 478 -6.79 1.66 -22.40
CA LEU A 478 -6.66 3.02 -22.97
C LEU A 478 -5.34 3.26 -23.73
N ARG A 479 -4.33 2.42 -23.52
CA ARG A 479 -3.02 2.56 -24.18
C ARG A 479 -2.89 1.79 -25.48
N SER A 480 -3.81 0.86 -25.73
CA SER A 480 -3.89 0.10 -26.98
C SER A 480 -4.96 0.71 -27.89
N ASN A 481 -4.74 0.70 -29.21
CA ASN A 481 -5.74 1.14 -30.20
C ASN A 481 -7.00 0.24 -30.26
N ALA A 482 -7.16 -0.67 -29.29
CA ALA A 482 -8.23 -1.66 -29.23
C ALA A 482 -9.41 -1.24 -28.33
N MET A 483 -9.33 -0.08 -27.65
CA MET A 483 -10.37 0.35 -26.72
C MET A 483 -11.45 1.20 -27.39
N LEU A 484 -12.70 0.88 -27.12
CA LEU A 484 -13.87 1.63 -27.54
C LEU A 484 -14.04 2.85 -26.62
N THR A 485 -13.97 4.05 -27.19
CA THR A 485 -14.18 5.29 -26.43
C THR A 485 -15.68 5.62 -26.38
N PRO A 486 -16.29 5.68 -25.18
CA PRO A 486 -17.71 6.02 -25.05
C PRO A 486 -17.94 7.49 -25.38
N ILE A 487 -18.99 7.77 -26.17
CA ILE A 487 -19.39 9.14 -26.55
C ILE A 487 -20.42 9.70 -25.57
N THR A 488 -21.35 8.85 -25.11
CA THR A 488 -22.48 9.25 -24.26
C THR A 488 -22.16 9.09 -22.77
N PRO A 489 -22.83 9.83 -21.86
CA PRO A 489 -22.66 9.64 -20.42
C PRO A 489 -23.13 8.24 -19.97
N LEU A 490 -24.15 7.67 -20.61
CA LEU A 490 -24.67 6.33 -20.32
C LEU A 490 -23.66 5.25 -20.70
N SER A 491 -23.13 5.28 -21.93
CA SER A 491 -22.07 4.35 -22.34
C SER A 491 -20.86 4.48 -21.42
N SER A 492 -20.45 5.71 -21.08
CA SER A 492 -19.36 5.97 -20.11
C SER A 492 -19.63 5.34 -18.74
N ALA A 493 -20.84 5.50 -18.18
CA ALA A 493 -21.21 4.89 -16.91
C ALA A 493 -21.15 3.35 -16.95
N ILE A 494 -21.69 2.73 -18.00
CA ILE A 494 -21.65 1.27 -18.20
C ILE A 494 -20.21 0.80 -18.36
N THR A 495 -19.40 1.52 -19.13
CA THR A 495 -17.99 1.17 -19.33
C THR A 495 -17.17 1.17 -18.04
N GLN A 496 -17.46 2.12 -17.15
CA GLN A 496 -16.81 2.22 -15.84
C GLN A 496 -17.38 1.19 -14.85
N GLY A 497 -18.69 0.94 -14.92
CA GLY A 497 -19.41 0.01 -14.05
C GLY A 497 -18.92 -1.44 -14.15
N VAL A 498 -18.53 -1.91 -15.34
CA VAL A 498 -17.99 -3.26 -15.55
C VAL A 498 -16.83 -3.57 -14.61
N GLY A 499 -15.83 -2.67 -14.55
CA GLY A 499 -14.68 -2.84 -13.69
C GLY A 499 -15.04 -2.69 -12.21
N VAL A 500 -15.84 -1.67 -11.87
CA VAL A 500 -16.23 -1.40 -10.47
C VAL A 500 -17.01 -2.57 -9.87
N LEU A 501 -18.01 -3.10 -10.58
CA LEU A 501 -18.82 -4.22 -10.12
C LEU A 501 -17.97 -5.49 -9.92
N PHE A 502 -17.11 -5.81 -10.88
CA PHE A 502 -16.21 -6.96 -10.78
C PHE A 502 -15.28 -6.85 -9.56
N TRP A 503 -14.60 -5.71 -9.38
CA TRP A 503 -13.70 -5.50 -8.24
C TRP A 503 -14.44 -5.41 -6.91
N LEU A 504 -15.70 -4.98 -6.89
CA LEU A 504 -16.52 -4.94 -5.68
C LEU A 504 -16.86 -6.36 -5.22
N VAL A 505 -17.25 -7.24 -6.16
CA VAL A 505 -17.46 -8.66 -5.85
C VAL A 505 -16.16 -9.30 -5.40
N LEU A 506 -15.03 -9.05 -6.09
CA LEU A 506 -13.73 -9.58 -5.68
C LEU A 506 -13.32 -9.09 -4.29
N PHE A 507 -13.56 -7.81 -3.98
CA PHE A 507 -13.36 -7.24 -2.66
C PHE A 507 -14.18 -7.97 -1.59
N ALA A 508 -15.49 -8.13 -1.82
CA ALA A 508 -16.39 -8.80 -0.90
C ALA A 508 -15.99 -10.27 -0.67
N VAL A 509 -15.66 -10.99 -1.74
CA VAL A 509 -15.20 -12.39 -1.67
C VAL A 509 -13.89 -12.49 -0.90
N CYS A 510 -12.89 -11.65 -1.19
CA CYS A 510 -11.63 -11.62 -0.44
C CYS A 510 -11.84 -11.26 1.03
N MET A 511 -12.75 -10.31 1.32
CA MET A 511 -13.09 -9.95 2.70
C MET A 511 -13.69 -11.15 3.45
N VAL A 512 -14.63 -11.88 2.84
CA VAL A 512 -15.23 -13.08 3.43
C VAL A 512 -14.17 -14.18 3.60
N TRP A 513 -13.38 -14.46 2.57
CA TRP A 513 -12.33 -15.46 2.58
C TRP A 513 -11.20 -15.20 3.56
N PHE A 514 -10.96 -13.94 3.98
CA PHE A 514 -9.90 -13.58 4.92
C PHE A 514 -10.42 -13.10 6.28
N ARG A 515 -11.74 -12.93 6.43
CA ARG A 515 -12.38 -12.65 7.73
C ARG A 515 -12.06 -13.78 8.70
N ASN A 516 -11.70 -13.42 9.93
CA ASN A 516 -11.57 -14.41 11.00
C ASN A 516 -12.95 -14.98 11.25
N LYS A 517 -13.20 -16.15 10.68
CA LYS A 517 -14.18 -17.04 11.21
C LYS A 517 -13.43 -17.83 12.27
N ILE A 518 -13.65 -17.45 13.53
CA ILE A 518 -13.47 -18.39 14.65
C ILE A 518 -14.66 -19.34 14.52
N THR A 519 -14.70 -20.12 13.44
CA THR A 519 -15.73 -21.13 13.21
C THR A 519 -15.03 -22.45 13.39
N ILE A 520 -14.71 -22.79 14.63
CA ILE A 520 -14.87 -24.14 15.10
C ILE A 520 -15.40 -23.99 16.53
N ASN A 521 -16.64 -24.41 16.72
CA ASN A 521 -17.20 -24.77 18.02
C ASN A 521 -17.27 -23.69 19.09
N GLU A 522 -18.02 -22.61 18.86
CA GLU A 522 -18.42 -21.77 20.00
C GLU A 522 -19.36 -22.54 20.95
N GLU A 523 -20.16 -23.46 20.40
CA GLU A 523 -20.96 -24.45 21.15
C GLU A 523 -20.06 -25.45 21.87
N ASP A 524 -19.15 -26.16 21.19
CA ASP A 524 -18.30 -27.11 21.91
C ASP A 524 -17.31 -26.43 22.86
N ARG A 525 -16.89 -25.18 22.60
CA ARG A 525 -16.12 -24.39 23.56
C ARG A 525 -16.96 -23.99 24.78
N LYS A 526 -18.25 -23.67 24.58
CA LYS A 526 -19.17 -23.44 25.72
C LYS A 526 -19.34 -24.72 26.53
N LYS A 527 -19.63 -25.85 25.89
CA LYS A 527 -19.68 -27.17 26.54
C LYS A 527 -18.38 -27.47 27.30
N ALA A 528 -17.23 -27.29 26.66
CA ALA A 528 -15.93 -27.49 27.30
C ALA A 528 -15.71 -26.52 28.47
N SER A 529 -16.14 -25.26 28.36
CA SER A 529 -16.06 -24.28 29.45
C SER A 529 -16.93 -24.65 30.65
N GLU A 530 -18.08 -25.29 30.42
CA GLU A 530 -18.94 -25.82 31.49
C GLU A 530 -18.28 -27.04 32.15
N LEU A 531 -17.72 -27.96 31.34
CA LEU A 531 -17.03 -29.15 31.84
C LEU A 531 -15.77 -28.82 32.67
N VAL A 532 -15.00 -27.80 32.27
CA VAL A 532 -13.83 -27.34 33.05
C VAL A 532 -14.21 -26.84 34.45
N GLN A 533 -15.43 -26.32 34.63
CA GLN A 533 -15.93 -25.91 35.95
C GLN A 533 -16.28 -27.10 36.83
N LEU A 534 -16.64 -28.24 36.24
CA LEU A 534 -17.01 -29.47 36.94
C LEU A 534 -15.77 -30.27 37.37
N GLY A 535 -14.66 -30.17 36.63
CA GLY A 535 -13.41 -30.83 37.01
C GLY A 535 -12.27 -30.63 36.02
N GLY A 536 -11.04 -30.76 36.51
CA GLY A 536 -9.81 -30.61 35.74
C GLY A 536 -8.59 -30.43 36.64
N ASP A 537 -7.42 -30.40 36.02
CA ASP A 537 -6.16 -30.01 36.66
C ASP A 537 -5.99 -28.50 36.67
N THR A 538 -4.97 -28.02 37.39
CA THR A 538 -4.64 -26.59 37.49
C THR A 538 -4.40 -25.91 36.13
N MET A 539 -4.05 -26.68 35.11
CA MET A 539 -3.86 -26.17 33.73
C MET A 539 -5.09 -26.37 32.84
N SER A 540 -6.16 -27.04 33.28
CA SER A 540 -7.33 -27.34 32.44
C SER A 540 -8.07 -26.09 31.95
N PHE A 541 -7.88 -24.92 32.55
CA PHE A 541 -8.41 -23.66 31.99
C PHE A 541 -7.83 -23.36 30.60
N MET A 542 -6.60 -23.80 30.29
CA MET A 542 -5.97 -23.62 28.98
C MET A 542 -6.72 -24.34 27.85
N THR A 543 -7.54 -25.33 28.19
CA THR A 543 -8.39 -26.04 27.23
C THR A 543 -9.48 -25.15 26.64
N THR A 544 -9.89 -24.09 27.34
CA THR A 544 -10.88 -23.10 26.86
C THR A 544 -10.29 -22.06 25.90
N TRP A 545 -8.98 -22.12 25.65
CA TRP A 545 -8.30 -21.20 24.72
C TRP A 545 -8.83 -21.36 23.29
N HIS A 546 -8.65 -20.28 22.53
CA HIS A 546 -9.05 -20.25 21.12
C HIS A 546 -8.23 -21.25 20.29
N ASP A 547 -8.85 -21.78 19.24
CA ASP A 547 -8.30 -22.76 18.28
C ASP A 547 -8.01 -24.16 18.87
N ASN A 548 -8.68 -24.52 19.96
CA ASN A 548 -8.67 -25.89 20.48
C ASN A 548 -9.81 -26.70 19.87
N HIS A 549 -9.49 -27.94 19.48
CA HIS A 549 -10.50 -28.94 19.16
C HIS A 549 -10.79 -29.75 20.41
N TYR A 550 -12.01 -30.26 20.51
CA TYR A 550 -12.47 -31.03 21.66
C TYR A 550 -12.92 -32.40 21.18
N TRP A 551 -12.48 -33.42 21.90
CA TRP A 551 -13.07 -34.73 21.87
C TRP A 551 -13.92 -34.88 23.12
N PHE A 552 -15.17 -35.28 23.00
CA PHE A 552 -16.09 -35.50 24.12
C PHE A 552 -16.27 -37.00 24.35
N SER A 553 -16.37 -37.39 25.62
CA SER A 553 -16.81 -38.73 26.00
C SER A 553 -18.21 -39.01 25.46
N ALA A 554 -18.53 -40.29 25.29
CA ALA A 554 -19.85 -40.74 24.85
C ALA A 554 -20.98 -40.32 25.81
N THR A 555 -20.65 -40.08 27.08
CA THR A 555 -21.59 -39.57 28.11
C THR A 555 -21.68 -38.05 28.12
N GLU A 556 -20.84 -37.34 27.34
CA GLU A 556 -20.66 -35.88 27.33
C GLU A 556 -20.24 -35.27 28.69
N HIS A 557 -19.86 -36.07 29.69
CA HIS A 557 -19.46 -35.59 31.02
C HIS A 557 -17.96 -35.29 31.16
N SER A 558 -17.16 -35.60 30.14
CA SER A 558 -15.73 -35.32 30.09
C SER A 558 -15.27 -35.02 28.67
N ALA A 559 -14.12 -34.35 28.56
CA ALA A 559 -13.54 -33.99 27.28
C ALA A 559 -12.02 -33.92 27.32
N ILE A 560 -11.40 -34.01 26.13
CA ILE A 560 -9.96 -33.82 25.91
C ILE A 560 -9.79 -32.73 24.86
N ALA A 561 -9.04 -31.68 25.20
CA ALA A 561 -8.70 -30.61 24.27
C ALA A 561 -7.38 -30.91 23.56
N TYR A 562 -7.41 -30.84 22.24
CA TYR A 562 -6.26 -31.14 21.39
C TYR A 562 -6.12 -30.14 20.25
N ARG A 563 -4.94 -30.15 19.65
CA ARG A 563 -4.61 -29.41 18.43
C ARG A 563 -4.07 -30.38 17.40
N LEU A 564 -4.73 -30.45 16.26
CA LEU A 564 -4.28 -31.27 15.15
C LEU A 564 -3.25 -30.49 14.32
N LYS A 565 -2.01 -30.97 14.28
CA LYS A 565 -0.97 -30.44 13.39
C LYS A 565 -0.22 -31.58 12.73
N TYR A 566 -0.10 -31.51 11.40
CA TYR A 566 0.65 -32.48 10.60
C TYR A 566 0.22 -33.95 10.81
N GLY A 567 -1.07 -34.19 11.04
CA GLY A 567 -1.60 -35.54 11.30
C GLY A 567 -1.33 -36.07 12.70
N VAL A 568 -0.77 -35.25 13.60
CA VAL A 568 -0.57 -35.59 15.02
C VAL A 568 -1.54 -34.75 15.86
N ALA A 569 -2.35 -35.42 16.68
CA ALA A 569 -3.21 -34.79 17.66
C ALA A 569 -2.42 -34.56 18.96
N LEU A 570 -2.07 -33.31 19.23
CA LEU A 570 -1.37 -32.91 20.45
C LEU A 570 -2.38 -32.44 21.49
N THR A 571 -2.49 -33.15 22.60
CA THR A 571 -3.29 -32.71 23.75
C THR A 571 -2.62 -31.54 24.44
N LEU A 572 -3.42 -30.60 24.96
CA LEU A 572 -2.89 -29.44 25.69
C LEU A 572 -2.69 -29.76 27.18
N THR A 573 -3.61 -30.53 27.74
CA THR A 573 -3.65 -30.99 29.13
C THR A 573 -4.23 -32.41 29.18
N GLY A 574 -4.36 -32.97 30.38
CA GLY A 574 -5.16 -34.16 30.60
C GLY A 574 -6.67 -33.93 30.38
N PRO A 575 -7.49 -34.99 30.51
CA PRO A 575 -8.95 -34.91 30.43
C PRO A 575 -9.52 -33.96 31.51
N PHE A 576 -10.67 -33.36 31.22
CA PHE A 576 -11.39 -32.47 32.13
C PHE A 576 -12.89 -32.80 32.13
N GLY A 577 -13.60 -32.44 33.20
CA GLY A 577 -14.95 -32.90 33.51
C GLY A 577 -14.99 -33.96 34.62
N ASP A 578 -15.79 -35.01 34.44
CA ASP A 578 -15.94 -36.09 35.44
C ASP A 578 -14.66 -36.95 35.54
N LYS A 579 -14.06 -36.95 36.74
CA LYS A 579 -12.81 -37.67 37.04
C LYS A 579 -12.95 -39.18 36.94
N THR A 580 -14.15 -39.74 37.07
CA THR A 580 -14.35 -41.20 36.98
C THR A 580 -14.12 -41.74 35.57
N GLU A 581 -14.26 -40.89 34.54
CA GLU A 581 -14.18 -41.30 33.13
C GLU A 581 -12.77 -41.18 32.53
N TYR A 582 -11.86 -40.44 33.17
CA TYR A 582 -10.56 -40.03 32.57
C TYR A 582 -9.72 -41.19 32.02
N LYS A 583 -9.68 -42.33 32.71
CA LYS A 583 -8.91 -43.50 32.25
C LYS A 583 -9.51 -44.12 30.99
N GLN A 584 -10.83 -44.10 30.87
CA GLN A 584 -11.54 -44.61 29.71
C GLN A 584 -11.44 -43.61 28.54
N ASP A 585 -11.57 -42.33 28.83
CA ASP A 585 -11.45 -41.24 27.85
C ASP A 585 -10.09 -41.21 27.17
N LEU A 586 -9.01 -41.37 27.94
CA LEU A 586 -7.66 -41.46 27.38
C LEU A 586 -7.52 -42.65 26.42
N LYS A 587 -8.10 -43.80 26.75
CA LYS A 587 -8.08 -44.97 25.86
C LYS A 587 -8.90 -44.74 24.59
N ALA A 588 -10.10 -44.19 24.74
CA ALA A 588 -11.00 -43.92 23.62
C ALA A 588 -10.40 -42.85 22.68
N PHE A 589 -9.73 -41.84 23.21
CA PHE A 589 -9.05 -40.81 22.44
C PHE A 589 -7.82 -41.34 21.68
N ILE A 590 -7.07 -42.29 22.25
CA ILE A 590 -5.92 -42.91 21.57
C ILE A 590 -6.37 -43.85 20.43
N GLN A 591 -7.59 -44.38 20.48
CA GLN A 591 -8.14 -45.26 19.44
C GLN A 591 -8.66 -44.52 18.20
N LEU A 592 -8.66 -43.18 18.23
CA LEU A 592 -9.01 -42.28 17.13
C LEU A 592 -7.80 -41.98 16.24
#